data_AF-A0A8H6YSK9-F1
#
_entry.id   AF-A0A8H6YSK9-F1
#
_cell.length_a   1.000
_cell.length_b   1.000
_cell.length_c   1.000
_cell.angle_alpha   90.00
_cell.angle_beta   90.00
_cell.angle_gamma   90.00
#
_symmetry.space_group_name_H-M   'P 1'
#
loop_
_entity.id
_entity.type
_entity.pdbx_description
1 polymer ?
#
loop_
_entity_poly.entity_id
_entity_poly.type
_entity_poly.pdbx_seq_one_letter_code
_entity_poly.pdbx_strand_id
1 'polypeptide(L)'
;MLSLARCSRSLRPSLTRAFAPALTASVHTLPELPYEYNALEPYISEEIMTLHHKKHHQTYVTGLNAAEEAYGKSTSVQEKIGLQAAIKFNGGGHINHSLFWKNLAPAAHDGGKLSAGALKSAIERDFGSVEDFKKSFNAKTAAIQGSGWGWLGYNATMKKLEIVTTANQDPLITHTPIIGVDIWEHVRAVIFSLPGSILLVLSFYLSRSSDRSNPPLPFCRHFTSRHADLFFSLARSAND
;
A
#
# COMPACT_ATOMS: atom_id res chain seq x y z
N MET A 1 -78.04 39.07 -7.33
CA MET A 1 -77.06 38.17 -7.97
C MET A 1 -75.70 38.38 -7.29
N LEU A 2 -75.33 37.53 -6.33
CA LEU A 2 -73.99 37.53 -5.73
C LEU A 2 -73.52 36.07 -5.70
N SER A 3 -72.49 35.79 -6.50
CA SER A 3 -71.99 34.46 -6.85
C SER A 3 -71.03 33.95 -5.78
N LEU A 4 -71.27 32.75 -5.27
CA LEU A 4 -70.38 32.02 -4.36
C LEU A 4 -69.25 31.38 -5.18
N ALA A 5 -68.02 31.90 -5.04
CA ALA A 5 -66.83 31.27 -5.59
C ALA A 5 -66.35 30.12 -4.69
N ARG A 6 -66.46 28.87 -5.18
CA ARG A 6 -65.82 27.68 -4.58
C ARG A 6 -64.32 27.70 -4.87
N CYS A 7 -63.50 27.68 -3.83
CA CYS A 7 -62.06 27.48 -3.94
C CYS A 7 -61.74 25.98 -3.90
N SER A 8 -61.28 25.40 -5.00
CA SER A 8 -60.84 24.00 -5.06
C SER A 8 -59.39 23.88 -4.60
N ARG A 9 -59.16 23.17 -3.48
CA ARG A 9 -57.82 22.81 -3.01
C ARG A 9 -57.30 21.61 -3.81
N SER A 10 -56.35 21.85 -4.70
CA SER A 10 -55.58 20.79 -5.38
C SER A 10 -54.60 20.17 -4.38
N LEU A 11 -54.78 18.90 -4.05
CA LEU A 11 -53.80 18.10 -3.31
C LEU A 11 -52.73 17.64 -4.31
N ARG A 12 -51.51 18.15 -4.18
CA ARG A 12 -50.33 17.61 -4.87
C ARG A 12 -49.75 16.46 -4.05
N PRO A 13 -49.50 15.27 -4.64
CA PRO A 13 -48.83 14.21 -3.92
C PRO A 13 -47.36 14.58 -3.70
N SER A 14 -46.91 14.57 -2.45
CA SER A 14 -45.50 14.70 -2.11
C SER A 14 -44.77 13.42 -2.50
N LEU A 15 -43.97 13.48 -3.57
CA LEU A 15 -43.03 12.42 -3.90
C LEU A 15 -41.85 12.50 -2.92
N THR A 16 -41.97 11.85 -1.77
CA THR A 16 -40.80 11.51 -0.96
C THR A 16 -40.03 10.43 -1.71
N ARG A 17 -38.98 10.84 -2.43
CA ARG A 17 -38.00 9.94 -3.01
C ARG A 17 -37.25 9.25 -1.86
N ALA A 18 -37.69 8.05 -1.49
CA ALA A 18 -36.94 7.19 -0.61
C ALA A 18 -35.61 6.86 -1.29
N PHE A 19 -34.50 7.34 -0.71
CA PHE A 19 -33.17 6.86 -1.05
C PHE A 19 -33.05 5.45 -0.47
N ALA A 20 -33.16 4.44 -1.33
CA ALA A 20 -32.70 3.10 -0.99
C ALA A 20 -31.17 3.18 -0.78
N PRO A 21 -30.61 2.64 0.32
CA PRO A 21 -29.18 2.52 0.44
C PRO A 21 -28.73 1.51 -0.61
N ALA A 22 -27.84 1.94 -1.51
CA ALA A 22 -27.16 1.04 -2.41
C ALA A 22 -26.45 -0.03 -1.58
N LEU A 23 -26.68 -1.31 -1.89
CA LEU A 23 -25.84 -2.41 -1.43
C LEU A 23 -24.41 -2.08 -1.85
N THR A 24 -23.58 -1.67 -0.89
CA THR A 24 -22.20 -1.29 -1.16
C THR A 24 -21.46 -2.55 -1.56
N ALA A 25 -21.08 -2.64 -2.84
CA ALA A 25 -20.00 -3.53 -3.26
C ALA A 25 -18.79 -3.29 -2.35
N SER A 26 -18.08 -4.34 -1.97
CA SER A 26 -16.86 -4.25 -1.15
C SER A 26 -15.94 -3.17 -1.73
N VAL A 27 -15.62 -2.17 -0.91
CA VAL A 27 -14.88 -0.98 -1.35
C VAL A 27 -13.45 -1.37 -1.74
N HIS A 28 -12.87 -2.32 -1.02
CA HIS A 28 -11.53 -2.85 -1.25
C HIS A 28 -11.58 -4.28 -1.76
N THR A 29 -10.68 -4.61 -2.68
CA THR A 29 -10.51 -5.95 -3.24
C THR A 29 -9.06 -6.41 -3.08
N LEU A 30 -8.86 -7.73 -3.03
CA LEU A 30 -7.53 -8.31 -3.07
C LEU A 30 -6.93 -8.05 -4.47
N PRO A 31 -5.81 -7.32 -4.59
CA PRO A 31 -5.20 -7.06 -5.89
C PRO A 31 -4.64 -8.36 -6.47
N GLU A 32 -4.70 -8.54 -7.78
CA GLU A 32 -4.01 -9.65 -8.43
C GLU A 32 -2.49 -9.48 -8.32
N LEU A 33 -1.77 -10.60 -8.17
CA LEU A 33 -0.30 -10.57 -8.21
C LEU A 33 0.17 -10.27 -9.64
N PRO A 34 1.26 -9.49 -9.81
CA PRO A 34 1.77 -9.18 -11.14
C PRO A 34 2.60 -10.32 -11.77
N TYR A 35 2.67 -11.47 -11.10
CA TYR A 35 3.42 -12.67 -11.49
C TYR A 35 2.78 -13.91 -10.84
N GLU A 36 3.10 -15.10 -11.36
CA GLU A 36 2.64 -16.39 -10.82
C GLU A 36 3.16 -16.66 -9.40
N TYR A 37 2.45 -17.50 -8.63
CA TYR A 37 2.79 -17.76 -7.23
C TYR A 37 4.19 -18.37 -7.03
N ASN A 38 4.68 -19.15 -7.98
CA ASN A 38 6.02 -19.75 -7.94
C ASN A 38 7.11 -18.89 -8.61
N ALA A 39 6.76 -17.71 -9.13
CA ALA A 39 7.69 -16.92 -9.96
C ALA A 39 8.87 -16.32 -9.17
N LEU A 40 8.80 -16.33 -7.84
CA LEU A 40 9.85 -15.84 -6.95
C LEU A 40 10.75 -16.95 -6.38
N GLU A 41 10.55 -18.20 -6.80
CA GLU A 41 11.44 -19.29 -6.42
C GLU A 41 12.86 -19.10 -6.99
N PRO A 42 13.90 -19.61 -6.31
CA PRO A 42 13.87 -20.37 -5.04
C PRO A 42 13.77 -19.47 -3.79
N TYR A 43 13.58 -18.17 -3.97
CA TYR A 43 13.75 -17.21 -2.89
C TYR A 43 12.49 -17.03 -2.05
N ILE A 44 11.29 -17.15 -2.63
CA ILE A 44 10.02 -17.27 -1.89
C ILE A 44 9.23 -18.41 -2.54
N SER A 45 8.83 -19.41 -1.75
CA SER A 45 8.12 -20.58 -2.28
C SER A 45 6.69 -20.26 -2.70
N GLU A 46 6.16 -21.05 -3.63
CA GLU A 46 4.76 -20.95 -4.09
C GLU A 46 3.75 -21.05 -2.92
N GLU A 47 4.02 -21.95 -1.97
CA GLU A 47 3.19 -22.15 -0.79
C GLU A 47 3.09 -20.87 0.05
N ILE A 48 4.23 -20.23 0.32
CA ILE A 48 4.27 -18.98 1.10
C ILE A 48 3.57 -17.87 0.34
N MET A 49 3.84 -17.70 -0.96
CA MET A 49 3.15 -16.71 -1.79
C MET A 49 1.63 -16.91 -1.78
N THR A 50 1.18 -18.17 -1.87
CA THR A 50 -0.24 -18.51 -1.87
C THR A 50 -0.90 -18.19 -0.55
N LEU A 51 -0.29 -18.58 0.58
CA LEU A 51 -0.82 -18.31 1.92
C LEU A 51 -0.78 -16.81 2.23
N HIS A 52 0.35 -16.15 1.98
CA HIS A 52 0.57 -14.73 2.27
C HIS A 52 -0.41 -13.84 1.48
N HIS A 53 -0.66 -14.16 0.22
CA HIS A 53 -1.61 -13.43 -0.60
C HIS A 53 -3.08 -13.83 -0.34
N LYS A 54 -3.44 -15.10 -0.55
CA LYS A 54 -4.85 -15.54 -0.53
C LYS A 54 -5.43 -15.67 0.87
N LYS A 55 -4.60 -15.77 1.92
CA LYS A 55 -5.07 -15.81 3.31
C LYS A 55 -4.79 -14.50 4.02
N HIS A 56 -3.51 -14.15 4.23
CA HIS A 56 -3.18 -13.00 5.07
C HIS A 56 -3.64 -11.67 4.45
N HIS A 57 -3.28 -11.38 3.20
CA HIS A 57 -3.73 -10.15 2.53
C HIS A 57 -5.26 -10.11 2.37
N GLN A 58 -5.89 -11.25 2.04
CA GLN A 58 -7.35 -11.36 1.97
C GLN A 58 -8.02 -11.06 3.31
N THR A 59 -7.47 -11.52 4.44
CA THR A 59 -7.99 -11.20 5.78
C THR A 59 -7.95 -9.71 6.05
N TYR A 60 -6.88 -9.01 5.66
CA TYR A 60 -6.81 -7.54 5.81
C TYR A 60 -7.86 -6.84 4.96
N VAL A 61 -8.07 -7.26 3.71
CA VAL A 61 -9.12 -6.69 2.83
C VAL A 61 -10.50 -6.89 3.44
N THR A 62 -10.81 -8.11 3.92
CA THR A 62 -12.10 -8.43 4.55
C THR A 62 -12.30 -7.62 5.84
N GLY A 63 -11.29 -7.55 6.70
CA GLY A 63 -11.33 -6.81 7.96
C GLY A 63 -11.47 -5.30 7.76
N LEU A 64 -10.82 -4.74 6.73
CA LEU A 64 -10.92 -3.33 6.39
C LEU A 64 -12.34 -2.97 5.94
N ASN A 65 -12.90 -3.73 4.99
CA ASN A 65 -14.26 -3.52 4.52
C ASN A 65 -15.27 -3.57 5.68
N ALA A 66 -15.15 -4.56 6.57
CA ALA A 66 -16.04 -4.69 7.72
C ALA A 66 -15.91 -3.50 8.70
N ALA A 67 -14.68 -3.05 8.97
CA ALA A 67 -14.42 -1.93 9.87
C ALA A 67 -14.95 -0.60 9.31
N GLU A 68 -14.76 -0.34 8.02
CA GLU A 68 -15.27 0.88 7.35
C GLU A 68 -16.80 0.88 7.25
N GLU A 69 -17.42 -0.26 6.95
CA GLU A 69 -18.87 -0.40 6.94
C GLU A 69 -19.46 -0.10 8.33
N ALA A 70 -18.88 -0.68 9.39
CA ALA A 70 -19.28 -0.41 10.76
C ALA A 70 -19.11 1.07 11.10
N TYR A 71 -17.98 1.68 10.71
CA TYR A 71 -17.68 3.09 10.99
C TYR A 71 -18.68 4.04 10.30
N GLY A 72 -19.09 3.73 9.07
CA GLY A 72 -20.10 4.47 8.32
C GLY A 72 -21.50 4.39 8.95
N LYS A 73 -21.83 3.27 9.61
CA LYS A 73 -23.11 3.08 10.31
C LYS A 73 -23.11 3.65 11.73
N SER A 74 -21.93 3.83 12.35
CA SER A 74 -21.82 4.38 13.70
C SER A 74 -22.32 5.83 13.77
N THR A 75 -23.13 6.10 14.80
CA THR A 75 -23.71 7.43 15.03
C THR A 75 -23.00 8.18 16.15
N SER A 76 -22.36 7.46 17.09
CA SER A 76 -21.63 8.05 18.19
C SER A 76 -20.14 8.21 17.89
N VAL A 77 -19.51 9.19 18.56
CA VAL A 77 -18.06 9.37 18.50
C VAL A 77 -17.33 8.20 19.18
N GLN A 78 -17.89 7.65 20.25
CA GLN A 78 -17.29 6.53 20.99
C GLN A 78 -17.16 5.27 20.12
N GLU A 79 -18.20 4.87 19.39
CA GLU A 79 -18.16 3.73 18.47
C GLU A 79 -17.11 3.96 17.37
N LYS A 80 -17.08 5.16 16.80
CA LYS A 80 -16.11 5.54 15.78
C LYS A 80 -14.67 5.43 16.27
N ILE A 81 -14.40 5.92 17.49
CA ILE A 81 -13.08 5.78 18.13
C ILE A 81 -12.72 4.31 18.32
N GLY A 82 -13.67 3.48 18.79
CA GLY A 82 -13.45 2.04 18.99
C GLY A 82 -13.05 1.28 17.71
N LEU A 83 -13.47 1.75 16.54
CA LEU A 83 -13.18 1.13 15.24
C LEU A 83 -11.83 1.58 14.64
N GLN A 84 -11.22 2.67 15.14
CA GLN A 84 -10.00 3.22 14.55
C GLN A 84 -8.84 2.22 14.56
N ALA A 85 -8.72 1.39 15.61
CA ALA A 85 -7.68 0.37 15.68
C ALA A 85 -7.83 -0.71 14.59
N ALA A 86 -9.07 -1.15 14.33
CA ALA A 86 -9.36 -2.13 13.28
C ALA A 86 -9.10 -1.56 11.89
N ILE A 87 -9.49 -0.31 11.64
CA ILE A 87 -9.20 0.39 10.38
C ILE A 87 -7.68 0.55 10.20
N LYS A 88 -6.97 0.97 11.24
CA LYS A 88 -5.50 1.15 11.19
C LYS A 88 -4.80 -0.17 10.86
N PHE A 89 -5.13 -1.25 11.57
CA PHE A 89 -4.46 -2.53 11.39
C PHE A 89 -4.75 -3.18 10.03
N ASN A 90 -6.03 -3.26 9.64
CA ASN A 90 -6.42 -3.90 8.38
C ASN A 90 -6.10 -3.02 7.17
N GLY A 91 -6.32 -1.71 7.28
CA GLY A 91 -5.97 -0.74 6.25
C GLY A 91 -4.46 -0.68 6.01
N GLY A 92 -3.69 -0.63 7.09
CA GLY A 92 -2.24 -0.73 7.02
C GLY A 92 -1.76 -2.03 6.39
N GLY A 93 -2.36 -3.16 6.76
CA GLY A 93 -2.05 -4.47 6.17
C GLY A 93 -2.33 -4.49 4.67
N HIS A 94 -3.49 -3.98 4.24
CA HIS A 94 -3.83 -3.89 2.81
C HIS A 94 -2.86 -2.99 2.03
N ILE A 95 -2.51 -1.81 2.56
CA ILE A 95 -1.55 -0.88 1.93
C ILE A 95 -0.18 -1.54 1.80
N ASN A 96 0.34 -2.09 2.89
CA ASN A 96 1.70 -2.61 2.95
C ASN A 96 1.89 -3.77 1.97
N HIS A 97 0.95 -4.72 1.94
CA HIS A 97 1.02 -5.86 1.03
C HIS A 97 0.80 -5.45 -0.42
N SER A 98 -0.12 -4.52 -0.69
CA SER A 98 -0.33 -3.98 -2.05
C SER A 98 0.92 -3.31 -2.63
N LEU A 99 1.77 -2.73 -1.79
CA LEU A 99 3.08 -2.22 -2.17
C LEU A 99 4.10 -3.34 -2.29
N PHE A 100 4.14 -4.26 -1.32
CA PHE A 100 5.08 -5.39 -1.29
C PHE A 100 5.07 -6.20 -2.58
N TRP A 101 3.88 -6.61 -3.06
CA TRP A 101 3.75 -7.41 -4.29
C TRP A 101 4.25 -6.70 -5.55
N LYS A 102 4.22 -5.36 -5.56
CA LYS A 102 4.70 -4.55 -6.69
C LYS A 102 6.21 -4.27 -6.62
N ASN A 103 6.80 -4.46 -5.45
CA ASN A 103 8.23 -4.23 -5.21
C ASN A 103 9.07 -5.48 -5.51
N LEU A 104 8.42 -6.64 -5.60
CA LEU A 104 9.05 -7.91 -5.94
C LEU A 104 9.00 -8.15 -7.45
N ALA A 105 9.99 -8.86 -7.97
CA ALA A 105 9.95 -9.40 -9.32
C ALA A 105 10.71 -10.73 -9.42
N PRO A 106 10.31 -11.59 -10.38
CA PRO A 106 11.06 -12.81 -10.70
C PRO A 106 12.51 -12.50 -11.07
N ALA A 107 13.43 -13.37 -10.67
CA ALA A 107 14.85 -13.24 -11.05
C ALA A 107 15.06 -13.23 -12.58
N ALA A 108 14.20 -13.96 -13.30
CA ALA A 108 14.17 -13.98 -14.77
C ALA A 108 13.79 -12.62 -15.39
N HIS A 109 13.12 -11.75 -14.64
CA HIS A 109 12.65 -10.42 -15.07
C HIS A 109 13.43 -9.29 -14.38
N ASP A 110 14.74 -9.51 -14.16
CA ASP A 110 15.66 -8.58 -13.49
C ASP A 110 15.30 -8.25 -12.03
N GLY A 111 14.40 -9.01 -11.42
CA GLY A 111 14.26 -9.04 -9.97
C GLY A 111 15.60 -9.43 -9.36
N GLY A 112 16.15 -8.59 -8.51
CA GLY A 112 17.54 -8.75 -8.10
C GLY A 112 18.37 -7.52 -8.35
N LYS A 113 18.12 -6.84 -9.47
CA LYS A 113 19.13 -6.01 -10.10
C LYS A 113 18.77 -4.53 -9.92
N LEU A 114 19.65 -3.82 -9.21
CA LEU A 114 19.59 -2.37 -9.18
C LEU A 114 20.31 -1.81 -10.42
N SER A 115 19.52 -1.44 -11.43
CA SER A 115 20.02 -0.74 -12.62
C SER A 115 20.56 0.65 -12.27
N ALA A 116 21.45 1.17 -13.12
CA ALA A 116 21.87 2.56 -13.04
C ALA A 116 20.66 3.50 -13.20
N GLY A 117 20.71 4.66 -12.54
CA GLY A 117 19.65 5.67 -12.60
C GLY A 117 19.44 6.39 -11.27
N ALA A 118 18.41 7.24 -11.24
CA ALA A 118 18.16 8.16 -10.12
C ALA A 118 18.05 7.47 -8.75
N LEU A 119 17.46 6.26 -8.69
CA LEU A 119 17.36 5.52 -7.43
C LEU A 119 18.73 5.06 -6.93
N LYS A 120 19.57 4.50 -7.81
CA LYS A 120 20.92 4.06 -7.45
C LYS A 120 21.75 5.25 -6.98
N SER A 121 21.74 6.36 -7.73
CA SER A 121 22.45 7.58 -7.37
C SER A 121 21.98 8.16 -6.03
N ALA A 122 20.68 8.15 -5.76
CA ALA A 122 20.14 8.59 -4.47
C ALA A 122 20.57 7.68 -3.32
N ILE A 123 20.61 6.35 -3.53
CA ILE A 123 21.12 5.40 -2.54
C ILE A 123 22.60 5.66 -2.25
N GLU A 124 23.43 5.79 -3.29
CA GLU A 124 24.87 6.05 -3.13
C GLU A 124 25.13 7.40 -2.45
N ARG A 125 24.33 8.43 -2.75
CA ARG A 125 24.40 9.73 -2.07
C ARG A 125 24.06 9.63 -0.58
N ASP A 126 22.95 8.98 -0.24
CA ASP A 126 22.39 9.04 1.12
C ASP A 126 22.98 7.97 2.07
N PHE A 127 23.54 6.90 1.52
CA PHE A 127 24.12 5.78 2.28
C PHE A 127 25.59 5.52 1.96
N GLY A 128 26.21 6.28 1.06
CA GLY A 128 27.60 6.13 0.64
C GLY A 128 27.80 5.08 -0.46
N SER A 129 27.17 3.92 -0.31
CA SER A 129 27.17 2.86 -1.33
C SER A 129 25.91 2.00 -1.27
N VAL A 130 25.63 1.27 -2.36
CA VAL A 130 24.55 0.27 -2.39
C VAL A 130 24.80 -0.83 -1.34
N GLU A 131 26.06 -1.18 -1.07
CA GLU A 131 26.40 -2.22 -0.09
C GLU A 131 26.16 -1.74 1.35
N ASP A 132 26.55 -0.50 1.65
CA ASP A 132 26.30 0.11 2.97
C ASP A 132 24.81 0.31 3.24
N PHE A 133 24.04 0.65 2.19
CA PHE A 133 22.59 0.64 2.25
C PHE A 133 22.05 -0.75 2.62
N LYS A 134 22.45 -1.81 1.91
CA LYS A 134 21.99 -3.18 2.19
C LYS A 134 22.31 -3.59 3.62
N LYS A 135 23.54 -3.35 4.06
CA LYS A 135 24.00 -3.65 5.41
C LYS A 135 23.16 -2.92 6.46
N SER A 136 22.94 -1.62 6.27
CA SER A 136 22.15 -0.80 7.19
C SER A 136 20.68 -1.19 7.21
N PHE A 137 20.11 -1.51 6.04
CA PHE A 137 18.72 -1.95 5.92
C PHE A 137 18.52 -3.28 6.64
N ASN A 138 19.35 -4.28 6.33
CA ASN A 138 19.30 -5.60 6.97
C ASN A 138 19.46 -5.52 8.49
N ALA A 139 20.41 -4.71 8.98
CA ALA A 139 20.61 -4.54 10.41
C ALA A 139 19.38 -3.93 11.09
N LYS A 140 18.77 -2.90 10.48
CA LYS A 140 17.58 -2.25 11.03
C LYS A 140 16.34 -3.13 10.99
N THR A 141 16.14 -3.91 9.92
CA THR A 141 14.98 -4.80 9.81
C THR A 141 15.10 -6.02 10.70
N ALA A 142 16.30 -6.60 10.83
CA ALA A 142 16.57 -7.70 11.76
C ALA A 142 16.32 -7.31 13.22
N ALA A 143 16.52 -6.03 13.56
CA ALA A 143 16.32 -5.52 14.91
C ALA A 143 14.84 -5.34 15.31
N ILE A 144 13.89 -5.46 14.38
CA ILE A 144 12.45 -5.32 14.66
C ILE A 144 12.03 -6.42 15.65
N GLN A 145 11.58 -5.99 16.83
CA GLN A 145 11.02 -6.89 17.85
C GLN A 145 9.55 -7.16 17.56
N GLY A 146 9.17 -8.44 17.50
CA GLY A 146 7.83 -8.85 17.09
C GLY A 146 7.59 -8.60 15.60
N SER A 147 6.32 -8.39 15.25
CA SER A 147 5.89 -8.18 13.87
C SER A 147 6.12 -6.75 13.38
N GLY A 148 6.50 -6.58 12.12
CA GLY A 148 6.69 -5.25 11.53
C GLY A 148 7.20 -5.24 10.10
N TRP A 149 7.54 -4.04 9.63
CA TRP A 149 7.98 -3.78 8.27
C TRP A 149 9.26 -2.94 8.24
N GLY A 150 10.13 -3.27 7.31
CA GLY A 150 11.28 -2.46 6.92
C GLY A 150 10.99 -1.63 5.68
N TRP A 151 11.34 -0.35 5.70
CA TRP A 151 11.06 0.56 4.59
C TRP A 151 12.29 1.33 4.16
N LEU A 152 12.44 1.49 2.84
CA LEU A 152 13.18 2.58 2.24
C LEU A 152 12.14 3.62 1.83
N GLY A 153 12.18 4.79 2.46
CA GLY A 153 11.25 5.88 2.19
C GLY A 153 11.98 7.17 1.84
N TYR A 154 11.36 7.98 0.97
CA TYR A 154 11.83 9.34 0.72
C TYR A 154 11.22 10.33 1.72
N ASN A 155 12.09 11.04 2.43
CA ASN A 155 11.73 12.13 3.31
C ASN A 155 11.70 13.44 2.51
N ALA A 156 10.51 13.94 2.21
CA ALA A 156 10.34 15.15 1.38
C ALA A 156 10.88 16.42 2.06
N THR A 157 10.85 16.47 3.40
CA THR A 157 11.35 17.61 4.17
C THR A 157 12.88 17.67 4.13
N MET A 158 13.54 16.54 4.33
CA MET A 158 15.00 16.43 4.31
C MET A 158 15.57 16.20 2.90
N LYS A 159 14.71 15.95 1.91
CA LYS A 159 15.04 15.64 0.52
C LYS A 159 16.00 14.45 0.34
N LYS A 160 15.92 13.44 1.21
CA LYS A 160 16.80 12.27 1.20
C LYS A 160 16.04 10.97 1.45
N LEU A 161 16.68 9.86 1.13
CA LEU A 161 16.25 8.52 1.47
C LEU A 161 16.56 8.20 2.94
N GLU A 162 15.62 7.55 3.60
CA GLU A 162 15.77 7.08 4.97
C GLU A 162 15.28 5.63 5.10
N ILE A 163 15.97 4.88 5.96
CA ILE A 163 15.53 3.55 6.38
C ILE A 163 14.69 3.71 7.64
N VAL A 164 13.43 3.31 7.55
CA VAL A 164 12.40 3.45 8.59
C VAL A 164 11.78 2.09 8.86
N THR A 165 11.37 1.84 10.10
CA THR A 165 10.62 0.64 10.46
C THR A 165 9.24 1.04 10.99
N THR A 166 8.25 0.18 10.75
CA THR A 166 6.92 0.32 11.35
C THR A 166 6.55 -0.98 12.07
N ALA A 167 5.87 -0.85 13.21
CA ALA A 167 5.43 -2.01 13.99
C ALA A 167 4.12 -2.57 13.42
N ASN A 168 3.94 -3.88 13.58
CA ASN A 168 2.74 -4.61 13.14
C ASN A 168 2.40 -4.34 11.67
N GLN A 169 1.20 -3.84 11.40
CA GLN A 169 0.74 -3.46 10.06
C GLN A 169 0.67 -1.94 9.89
N ASP A 170 1.31 -1.15 10.75
CA ASP A 170 1.30 0.30 10.60
C ASP A 170 1.91 0.68 9.24
N PRO A 171 1.21 1.46 8.39
CA PRO A 171 1.72 1.85 7.09
C PRO A 171 2.73 2.99 7.24
N LEU A 172 3.67 3.09 6.30
CA LEU A 172 4.61 4.21 6.27
C LEU A 172 3.91 5.49 5.77
N ILE A 173 3.54 6.36 6.71
CA ILE A 173 2.83 7.63 6.43
C ILE A 173 3.73 8.86 6.46
N THR A 174 4.90 8.77 7.09
CA THR A 174 5.84 9.90 7.27
C THR A 174 6.73 10.13 6.04
N HIS A 175 6.82 9.15 5.16
CA HIS A 175 7.66 9.14 3.97
C HIS A 175 6.84 8.71 2.76
N THR A 176 7.36 8.98 1.57
CA THR A 176 6.88 8.28 0.37
C THR A 176 7.63 6.95 0.29
N PRO A 177 6.98 5.79 0.44
CA PRO A 177 7.67 4.51 0.36
C PRO A 177 8.26 4.28 -1.02
N ILE A 178 9.36 3.54 -1.05
CA ILE A 178 9.99 3.09 -2.29
C ILE A 178 10.11 1.58 -2.25
N ILE A 179 10.63 1.04 -1.14
CA ILE A 179 10.75 -0.39 -0.90
C ILE A 179 10.13 -0.67 0.47
N GLY A 180 9.37 -1.75 0.56
CA GLY A 180 8.80 -2.29 1.79
C GLY A 180 9.09 -3.77 1.87
N VAL A 181 9.50 -4.24 3.05
CA VAL A 181 9.82 -5.64 3.32
C VAL A 181 9.03 -6.11 4.55
N ASP A 182 8.27 -7.19 4.39
CA ASP A 182 7.50 -7.82 5.48
C ASP A 182 8.44 -8.64 6.37
N ILE A 183 8.50 -8.31 7.66
CA ILE A 183 9.35 -8.96 8.67
C ILE A 183 8.52 -9.78 9.67
N TRP A 184 7.23 -9.97 9.39
CA TRP A 184 6.38 -10.85 10.20
C TRP A 184 6.85 -12.30 10.14
N GLU A 185 6.64 -13.04 11.24
CA GLU A 185 7.12 -14.42 11.39
C GLU A 185 6.58 -15.38 10.32
N HIS A 186 5.41 -15.09 9.72
CA HIS A 186 4.87 -15.85 8.59
C HIS A 186 5.69 -15.74 7.29
N VAL A 187 6.64 -14.79 7.21
CA VAL A 187 7.58 -14.61 6.09
C VAL A 187 9.05 -14.66 6.54
N ARG A 188 9.33 -14.44 7.83
CA ARG A 188 10.68 -14.17 8.37
C ARG A 188 11.73 -15.23 7.99
N ALA A 189 11.34 -16.49 7.86
CA ALA A 189 12.26 -17.57 7.47
C ALA A 189 12.91 -17.37 6.09
N VAL A 190 12.24 -16.61 5.21
CA VAL A 190 12.52 -16.54 3.77
C VAL A 190 13.49 -15.42 3.41
N ILE A 191 13.34 -14.25 4.05
CA ILE A 191 14.13 -13.05 3.70
C ILE A 191 15.49 -13.01 4.39
N PHE A 192 15.68 -13.65 5.55
CA PHE A 192 16.97 -13.56 6.29
C PHE A 192 17.96 -14.68 6.02
N SER A 193 17.56 -15.79 5.39
CA SER A 193 18.42 -16.98 5.25
C SER A 193 19.28 -17.03 3.99
N LEU A 194 19.12 -16.10 3.05
CA LEU A 194 19.85 -16.12 1.78
C LEU A 194 20.82 -14.94 1.65
N PRO A 195 22.12 -15.15 1.37
CA PRO A 195 23.01 -14.07 0.99
C PRO A 195 22.47 -13.40 -0.29
N GLY A 196 22.19 -12.09 -0.22
CA GLY A 196 21.62 -11.33 -1.34
C GLY A 196 20.10 -11.20 -1.35
N SER A 197 19.39 -11.55 -0.28
CA SER A 197 17.92 -11.45 -0.16
C SER A 197 17.32 -10.04 -0.33
N ILE A 198 18.07 -8.95 -0.11
CA ILE A 198 17.63 -7.60 -0.54
C ILE A 198 17.53 -7.48 -2.07
N LEU A 199 18.34 -8.20 -2.83
CA LEU A 199 18.26 -8.15 -4.29
C LEU A 199 16.86 -8.57 -4.75
N LEU A 200 16.19 -9.53 -4.09
CA LEU A 200 14.86 -9.98 -4.52
C LEU A 200 13.75 -8.91 -4.52
N VAL A 201 13.97 -7.81 -3.78
CA VAL A 201 13.02 -6.69 -3.65
C VAL A 201 13.42 -5.50 -4.53
N LEU A 202 14.31 -5.71 -5.49
CA LEU A 202 14.75 -4.70 -6.43
C LEU A 202 14.51 -5.17 -7.86
N SER A 203 13.30 -4.93 -8.34
CA SER A 203 13.02 -4.25 -9.61
C SER A 203 11.53 -4.40 -9.92
N PHE A 204 10.74 -3.31 -9.92
CA PHE A 204 9.61 -3.10 -10.87
C PHE A 204 8.83 -1.78 -10.65
N TYR A 205 9.39 -0.76 -9.99
CA TYR A 205 8.68 0.52 -9.87
C TYR A 205 8.97 1.53 -11.01
N LEU A 206 9.99 1.29 -11.84
CA LEU A 206 10.43 2.26 -12.87
C LEU A 206 9.81 2.05 -14.26
N SER A 207 9.22 0.88 -14.55
CA SER A 207 8.65 0.58 -15.88
C SER A 207 7.16 0.94 -16.01
N ARG A 208 6.40 0.97 -14.89
CA ARG A 208 4.93 1.13 -14.93
C ARG A 208 4.41 2.55 -14.69
N SER A 209 5.22 3.48 -14.20
CA SER A 209 4.78 4.89 -14.04
C SER A 209 4.53 5.61 -15.38
N SER A 210 4.97 5.01 -16.49
CA SER A 210 4.68 5.46 -17.86
C SER A 210 3.42 4.87 -18.49
N ASP A 211 2.80 3.85 -17.90
CA ASP A 211 1.62 3.19 -18.47
C ASP A 211 0.32 3.75 -17.86
N ARG A 212 -0.39 4.57 -18.65
CA ARG A 212 -1.65 5.22 -18.25
C ARG A 212 -2.87 4.30 -18.32
N SER A 213 -2.72 3.05 -18.76
CA SER A 213 -3.87 2.17 -19.08
C SER A 213 -4.51 1.49 -17.87
N ASN A 214 -3.85 1.48 -16.69
CA ASN A 214 -4.37 0.81 -15.50
C ASN A 214 -4.31 1.71 -14.25
N PRO A 215 -5.35 2.53 -13.99
CA PRO A 215 -5.32 3.50 -12.91
C PRO A 215 -5.42 2.80 -11.53
N PRO A 216 -4.62 3.22 -10.53
CA PRO A 216 -4.70 2.66 -9.19
C PRO A 216 -6.07 2.94 -8.53
N LEU A 217 -6.44 2.08 -7.57
CA LEU A 217 -7.60 2.25 -6.69
C LEU A 217 -7.62 3.66 -6.07
N PRO A 218 -8.78 4.25 -5.73
CA PRO A 218 -8.89 5.65 -5.32
C PRO A 218 -7.95 6.05 -4.18
N PHE A 219 -7.72 5.14 -3.22
CA PHE A 219 -6.79 5.34 -2.11
C PHE A 219 -5.32 5.25 -2.54
N CYS A 220 -4.99 4.36 -3.49
CA CYS A 220 -3.66 4.25 -4.08
C CYS A 220 -3.33 5.39 -5.05
N ARG A 221 -4.31 6.11 -5.64
CA ARG A 221 -4.06 7.24 -6.56
C ARG A 221 -3.20 8.34 -5.95
N HIS A 222 -3.48 8.68 -4.68
CA HIS A 222 -2.73 9.72 -3.97
C HIS A 222 -1.31 9.25 -3.61
N PHE A 223 -1.12 7.94 -3.47
CA PHE A 223 0.18 7.33 -3.30
C PHE A 223 0.96 7.38 -4.60
N THR A 224 0.40 6.88 -5.70
CA THR A 224 1.08 6.81 -7.00
C THR A 224 1.42 8.16 -7.60
N SER A 225 0.60 9.21 -7.39
CA SER A 225 0.95 10.56 -7.86
C SER A 225 2.19 11.10 -7.14
N ARG A 226 2.29 10.89 -5.82
CA ARG A 226 3.49 11.23 -5.05
C ARG A 226 4.71 10.41 -5.44
N HIS A 227 4.55 9.19 -5.93
CA HIS A 227 5.67 8.37 -6.43
C HIS A 227 6.17 8.85 -7.81
N ALA A 228 5.27 9.31 -8.69
CA ALA A 228 5.66 9.93 -9.95
C ALA A 228 6.40 11.26 -9.70
N ASP A 229 5.88 12.09 -8.79
CA ASP A 229 6.54 13.33 -8.36
C ASP A 229 7.89 13.06 -7.70
N LEU A 230 8.01 11.95 -6.96
CA LEU A 230 9.26 11.48 -6.38
C LEU A 230 10.27 11.11 -7.47
N PHE A 231 9.88 10.41 -8.52
CA PHE A 231 10.78 10.10 -9.63
C PHE A 231 11.32 11.38 -10.26
N PHE A 232 10.46 12.37 -10.52
CA PHE A 232 10.91 13.67 -11.02
C PHE A 232 11.75 14.45 -10.00
N SER A 233 11.49 14.32 -8.70
CA SER A 233 12.28 14.94 -7.63
C SER A 233 13.68 14.32 -7.53
N LEU A 234 13.77 12.99 -7.53
CA LEU A 234 15.04 12.26 -7.51
C LEU A 234 15.84 12.50 -8.80
N ALA A 235 15.18 12.55 -9.96
CA ALA A 235 15.82 12.88 -11.23
C ALA A 235 16.35 14.32 -11.28
N ARG A 236 15.62 15.29 -10.73
CA ARG A 236 16.11 16.68 -10.61
C ARG A 236 17.30 16.77 -9.66
N SER A 237 17.20 16.15 -8.48
CA SER A 237 18.26 16.16 -7.48
C SER A 237 19.53 15.39 -7.86
N ALA A 238 19.50 14.55 -8.89
CA ALA A 238 20.68 13.84 -9.40
C ALA A 238 21.44 14.62 -10.49
N ASN A 239 20.84 15.69 -11.03
CA ASN A 239 21.40 16.55 -12.07
C ASN A 239 21.86 17.92 -11.55
N ASP A 240 21.68 18.18 -10.25
CA ASP A 240 22.18 19.35 -9.52
C ASP A 240 23.38 18.94 -8.65
#